data_AF-A0A2S3QI95-F1
#
_entry.id   AF-A0A2S3QI95-F1
#
_cell.length_a   1.000
_cell.length_b   1.000
_cell.length_c   1.000
_cell.angle_alpha   90.00
_cell.angle_beta   90.00
_cell.angle_gamma   90.00
#
_symmetry.space_group_name_H-M   'P 1'
#
loop_
_entity.id
_entity.type
_entity.pdbx_description
1 polymer ?
#
loop_
_entity_poly.entity_id
_entity_poly.type
_entity_poly.pdbx_seq_one_letter_code
_entity_poly.pdbx_strand_id
1 'polypeptide(L)'
;MKKPQPRRNYWPGVFGPPPPGFQTLVRPLPLWRLFLATALGSIAVLVLSHWSKSSLAGYSYGFLLFTLISWPFVPQIVKTARWRDATVAESLLLLVASMALGAFAQKILGFNPQQPGLSRMNWQTAVRMLWQFPLVLPVENALLIGAMATVWKFLRPTTAWQRGGVAMLTAALFGLWHVPFWGPWTMWTIGLSVLPWVLFMMATGDVVVPLLAHILMDTMAMVLTFGPSRSFAVHDFWLVGMTMLIVLGLTASVIRDWWMRSAKT
;
A
#
# COMPACT_ATOMS: atom_id res chain seq x y z
N MET A 1 -29.06 -35.83 1.96
CA MET A 1 -27.69 -35.26 2.00
C MET A 1 -27.73 -33.84 1.42
N LYS A 2 -27.44 -32.81 2.22
CA LYS A 2 -27.42 -31.42 1.74
C LYS A 2 -26.17 -31.25 0.86
N LYS A 3 -26.36 -30.91 -0.43
CA LYS A 3 -25.26 -30.52 -1.33
C LYS A 3 -24.46 -29.38 -0.69
N PRO A 4 -23.12 -29.37 -0.78
CA PRO A 4 -22.34 -28.21 -0.39
C PRO A 4 -22.82 -27.04 -1.26
N GLN A 5 -23.37 -25.99 -0.66
CA GLN A 5 -23.61 -24.76 -1.38
C GLN A 5 -22.24 -24.25 -1.87
N PRO A 6 -22.11 -23.82 -3.13
CA PRO A 6 -20.91 -23.11 -3.54
C PRO A 6 -20.80 -21.90 -2.63
N ARG A 7 -19.68 -21.79 -1.90
CA ARG A 7 -19.36 -20.58 -1.15
C ARG A 7 -19.43 -19.44 -2.15
N ARG A 8 -20.51 -18.65 -2.07
CA ARG A 8 -20.72 -17.47 -2.90
C ARG A 8 -19.41 -16.70 -2.89
N ASN A 9 -18.87 -16.44 -4.08
CA ASN A 9 -17.75 -15.53 -4.37
C ASN A 9 -18.14 -14.09 -3.97
N TYR A 10 -18.49 -13.89 -2.70
CA TYR A 10 -18.54 -12.57 -2.11
C TYR A 10 -17.10 -12.13 -1.98
N TRP A 11 -16.77 -11.04 -2.67
CA TRP A 11 -15.69 -10.17 -2.27
C TRP A 11 -15.90 -9.93 -0.76
N PRO A 12 -15.07 -10.48 0.14
CA PRO A 12 -15.22 -10.18 1.55
C PRO A 12 -14.69 -8.76 1.68
N GLY A 13 -15.57 -7.79 1.46
CA GLY A 13 -15.21 -6.38 1.64
C GLY A 13 -14.64 -6.20 3.04
N VAL A 14 -13.92 -5.12 3.27
CA VAL A 14 -13.29 -4.81 4.57
C VAL A 14 -14.28 -4.90 5.75
N PHE A 15 -15.57 -4.72 5.47
CA PHE A 15 -16.67 -4.82 6.41
C PHE A 15 -17.19 -6.24 6.68
N GLY A 16 -16.72 -7.24 5.94
CA GLY A 16 -16.97 -8.66 6.19
C GLY A 16 -15.95 -9.29 7.16
N PRO A 17 -16.13 -10.57 7.52
CA PRO A 17 -15.13 -11.30 8.30
C PRO A 17 -13.80 -11.40 7.53
N PRO A 18 -12.65 -11.31 8.21
CA PRO A 18 -11.34 -11.28 7.56
C PRO A 18 -11.07 -12.57 6.78
N PRO A 19 -10.55 -12.49 5.54
CA PRO A 19 -10.28 -13.66 4.72
C PRO A 19 -9.17 -14.54 5.34
N PRO A 20 -9.11 -15.83 5.00
CA PRO A 20 -8.08 -16.74 5.50
C PRO A 20 -6.65 -16.26 5.24
N GLY A 21 -6.40 -15.59 4.10
CA GLY A 21 -5.09 -15.03 3.76
C GLY A 21 -4.65 -13.95 4.76
N PHE A 22 -5.51 -12.99 5.06
CA PHE A 22 -5.24 -11.96 6.06
C PHE A 22 -5.07 -12.54 7.47
N GLN A 23 -5.86 -13.56 7.84
CA GLN A 23 -5.67 -14.24 9.14
C GLN A 23 -4.32 -14.95 9.23
N THR A 24 -3.83 -15.52 8.13
CA THR A 24 -2.52 -16.18 8.06
C THR A 24 -1.39 -15.17 8.26
N LEU A 25 -1.55 -13.94 7.74
CA LEU A 25 -0.62 -12.84 7.98
C LEU A 25 -0.62 -12.42 9.45
N VAL A 26 -1.78 -12.22 10.07
CA VAL A 26 -1.84 -11.60 11.40
C VAL A 26 -1.62 -12.61 12.53
N ARG A 27 -1.95 -13.88 12.40
CA ARG A 27 -1.79 -14.87 13.50
C ARG A 27 -0.37 -15.22 14.00
N PRO A 28 0.72 -15.20 13.22
CA PRO A 28 1.94 -15.97 13.53
C PRO A 28 2.66 -15.61 14.83
N LEU A 29 2.58 -14.36 15.27
CA LEU A 29 3.37 -13.85 16.40
C LEU A 29 2.53 -13.16 17.47
N PRO A 30 2.98 -13.10 18.74
CA PRO A 30 2.33 -12.26 19.75
C PRO A 30 2.45 -10.76 19.41
N LEU A 31 1.50 -9.96 19.90
CA LEU A 31 1.41 -8.53 19.66
C LEU A 31 2.72 -7.77 19.95
N TRP A 32 3.31 -8.00 21.13
CA TRP A 32 4.50 -7.28 21.57
C TRP A 32 5.68 -7.48 20.61
N ARG A 33 5.83 -8.68 20.05
CA ARG A 33 6.94 -9.03 19.17
C ARG A 33 6.81 -8.37 17.79
N LEU A 34 5.58 -8.30 17.27
CA LEU A 34 5.29 -7.57 16.03
C LEU A 34 5.43 -6.06 16.21
N PHE A 35 4.97 -5.54 17.34
CA PHE A 35 5.15 -4.14 17.70
C PHE A 35 6.64 -3.79 17.75
N LEU A 36 7.45 -4.55 18.49
CA LEU A 36 8.90 -4.33 18.58
C LEU A 36 9.58 -4.46 17.21
N ALA A 37 9.25 -5.48 16.42
CA ALA A 37 9.84 -5.64 15.10
C ALA A 37 9.54 -4.44 14.19
N THR A 38 8.29 -3.98 14.17
CA THR A 38 7.86 -2.86 13.34
C THR A 38 8.48 -1.55 13.83
N ALA A 39 8.40 -1.27 15.14
CA ALA A 39 8.93 -0.05 15.73
C ALA A 39 10.45 0.05 15.57
N LEU A 40 11.19 -1.01 15.95
CA LEU A 40 12.64 -1.01 15.85
C LEU A 40 13.11 -1.03 14.40
N GLY A 41 12.43 -1.77 13.52
CA GLY A 41 12.69 -1.75 12.08
C GLY A 41 12.54 -0.33 11.50
N SER A 42 11.40 0.33 11.75
CA SER A 42 11.14 1.70 11.31
C SER A 42 12.15 2.71 11.88
N ILE A 43 12.47 2.63 13.17
CA ILE A 43 13.46 3.52 13.81
C ILE A 43 14.85 3.28 13.20
N ALA A 44 15.24 2.03 12.98
CA ALA A 44 16.52 1.70 12.37
C ALA A 44 16.62 2.27 10.95
N VAL A 45 15.55 2.21 10.14
CA VAL A 45 15.56 2.86 8.82
C VAL A 45 15.85 4.35 8.95
N LEU A 46 15.15 5.06 9.85
CA LEU A 46 15.31 6.51 10.02
C LEU A 46 16.71 6.88 10.53
N VAL A 47 17.15 6.25 11.63
CA VAL A 47 18.42 6.58 12.30
C VAL A 47 19.61 6.20 11.43
N LEU A 48 19.62 4.99 10.86
CA LEU A 48 20.75 4.52 10.08
C LEU A 48 20.82 5.20 8.71
N SER A 49 19.68 5.56 8.08
CA SER A 49 19.70 6.39 6.87
C SER A 49 20.31 7.75 7.16
N HIS A 50 19.96 8.36 8.30
CA HIS A 50 20.50 9.65 8.71
C HIS A 50 22.02 9.58 8.98
N TRP A 51 22.47 8.58 9.74
CA TRP A 51 23.88 8.43 10.14
C TRP A 51 24.78 8.04 8.98
N SER A 52 24.35 7.06 8.18
CA SER A 52 25.13 6.58 7.02
C SER A 52 25.04 7.51 5.80
N LYS A 53 24.13 8.49 5.83
CA LYS A 53 23.75 9.31 4.66
C LYS A 53 23.35 8.44 3.46
N SER A 54 22.80 7.24 3.72
CA SER A 54 22.46 6.24 2.71
C SER A 54 21.12 5.57 3.03
N SER A 55 20.11 5.83 2.21
CA SER A 55 18.82 5.13 2.28
C SER A 55 19.02 3.62 2.15
N LEU A 56 19.87 3.18 1.22
CA LEU A 56 20.12 1.75 1.01
C LEU A 56 20.57 1.06 2.30
N ALA A 57 21.49 1.67 3.05
CA ALA A 57 21.96 1.14 4.31
C ALA A 57 20.83 1.11 5.36
N GLY A 58 20.13 2.23 5.55
CA GLY A 58 19.06 2.30 6.55
C GLY A 58 17.93 1.30 6.29
N TYR A 59 17.45 1.19 5.05
CA TYR A 59 16.41 0.23 4.68
C TYR A 59 16.89 -1.23 4.80
N SER A 60 18.14 -1.52 4.42
CA SER A 60 18.71 -2.88 4.57
C SER A 60 18.77 -3.32 6.04
N TYR A 61 19.33 -2.47 6.91
CA TYR A 61 19.46 -2.79 8.33
C TYR A 61 18.11 -2.79 9.04
N GLY A 62 17.21 -1.85 8.71
CA GLY A 62 15.86 -1.83 9.24
C GLY A 62 15.06 -3.08 8.85
N PHE A 63 15.18 -3.54 7.60
CA PHE A 63 14.56 -4.79 7.16
C PHE A 63 15.16 -6.02 7.82
N LEU A 64 16.48 -6.06 7.99
CA LEU A 64 17.15 -7.14 8.72
C LEU A 64 16.64 -7.23 10.16
N LEU A 65 16.58 -6.09 10.87
CA LEU A 65 16.10 -6.03 12.25
C LEU A 65 14.62 -6.43 12.34
N PHE A 66 13.78 -5.92 11.44
CA PHE A 66 12.39 -6.33 11.32
C PHE A 66 12.28 -7.84 11.10
N THR A 67 13.06 -8.41 10.19
CA THR A 67 13.02 -9.84 9.84
C THR A 67 13.46 -10.72 11.01
N LEU A 68 14.57 -10.39 11.67
CA LEU A 68 15.09 -11.14 12.82
C LEU A 68 14.09 -11.14 13.98
N ILE A 69 13.58 -9.97 14.35
CA ILE A 69 12.64 -9.85 15.46
C ILE A 69 11.30 -10.47 15.10
N SER A 70 10.81 -10.31 13.88
CA SER A 70 9.51 -10.84 13.46
C SER A 70 9.54 -12.29 12.97
N TRP A 71 10.67 -13.00 12.94
CA TRP A 71 10.70 -14.39 12.46
C TRP A 71 9.71 -15.31 13.24
N PRO A 72 8.82 -16.10 12.61
CA PRO A 72 8.72 -16.44 11.18
C PRO A 72 7.63 -15.67 10.40
N PHE A 73 7.29 -14.44 10.79
CA PHE A 73 6.29 -13.59 10.13
C PHE A 73 6.63 -13.30 8.67
N VAL A 74 7.88 -12.96 8.35
CA VAL A 74 8.32 -12.65 6.98
C VAL A 74 8.04 -13.79 5.99
N PRO A 75 8.38 -15.06 6.30
CA PRO A 75 7.93 -16.20 5.50
C PRO A 75 6.41 -16.26 5.22
N GLN A 76 5.57 -15.79 6.14
CA GLN A 76 4.12 -15.78 5.94
C GLN A 76 3.70 -14.69 4.95
N ILE A 77 4.34 -13.51 4.99
CA ILE A 77 4.16 -12.47 3.97
C ILE A 77 4.50 -13.04 2.58
N VAL A 78 5.63 -13.72 2.45
CA VAL A 78 6.05 -14.34 1.18
C VAL A 78 5.06 -15.41 0.71
N LYS A 79 4.52 -16.23 1.62
CA LYS A 79 3.51 -17.26 1.27
C LYS A 79 2.19 -16.68 0.75
N THR A 80 1.86 -15.47 1.16
CA THR A 80 0.70 -14.72 0.64
C THR A 80 0.99 -13.98 -0.66
N ALA A 81 2.25 -13.87 -1.06
CA ALA A 81 2.61 -13.25 -2.33
C ALA A 81 2.33 -14.22 -3.48
N ARG A 82 1.24 -13.99 -4.21
CA ARG A 82 0.83 -14.81 -5.35
C ARG A 82 0.42 -13.94 -6.52
N TRP A 83 0.97 -14.23 -7.69
CA TRP A 83 0.49 -13.67 -8.93
C TRP A 83 -0.87 -14.29 -9.29
N ARG A 84 -1.82 -13.46 -9.73
CA ARG A 84 -3.15 -13.86 -10.19
C ARG A 84 -3.45 -13.16 -11.52
N ASP A 85 -4.38 -13.70 -12.31
CA ASP A 85 -4.77 -13.10 -13.59
C ASP A 85 -5.28 -11.65 -13.44
N ALA A 86 -5.93 -11.36 -12.31
CA ALA A 86 -6.43 -10.02 -11.98
C ALA A 86 -5.37 -9.06 -11.41
N THR A 87 -4.16 -9.52 -11.08
CA THR A 87 -3.15 -8.73 -10.36
C THR A 87 -2.86 -7.40 -11.06
N VAL A 88 -2.68 -7.41 -12.38
CA VAL A 88 -2.40 -6.18 -13.15
C VAL A 88 -3.55 -5.19 -13.07
N ALA A 89 -4.78 -5.64 -13.34
CA ALA A 89 -5.96 -4.78 -13.33
C ALA A 89 -6.24 -4.22 -11.92
N GLU A 90 -6.14 -5.06 -10.88
CA GLU A 90 -6.33 -4.65 -9.49
C GLU A 90 -5.24 -3.65 -9.04
N SER A 91 -3.99 -3.84 -9.45
CA SER A 91 -2.90 -2.89 -9.15
C SER A 91 -3.12 -1.53 -9.82
N LEU A 92 -3.61 -1.50 -11.07
CA LEU A 92 -3.94 -0.24 -11.76
C LEU A 92 -5.12 0.49 -11.11
N LEU A 93 -6.17 -0.25 -10.72
CA LEU A 93 -7.31 0.33 -10.00
C LEU A 93 -6.86 0.89 -8.65
N LEU A 94 -6.02 0.15 -7.93
CA LEU A 94 -5.52 0.53 -6.62
C LEU A 94 -4.61 1.76 -6.70
N LEU A 95 -3.72 1.80 -7.68
CA LEU A 95 -2.89 2.97 -8.02
C LEU A 95 -3.75 4.22 -8.16
N VAL A 96 -4.86 4.15 -8.89
CA VAL A 96 -5.67 5.34 -9.15
C VAL A 96 -6.54 5.74 -7.98
N ALA A 97 -7.07 4.79 -7.23
CA ALA A 97 -7.70 5.09 -5.95
C ALA A 97 -6.73 5.84 -5.02
N SER A 98 -5.46 5.41 -4.97
CA SER A 98 -4.41 6.05 -4.18
C SER A 98 -4.07 7.46 -4.66
N MET A 99 -3.87 7.64 -5.97
CA MET A 99 -3.59 8.97 -6.53
C MET A 99 -4.77 9.93 -6.34
N ALA A 100 -6.00 9.47 -6.53
CA ALA A 100 -7.20 10.29 -6.34
C ALA A 100 -7.38 10.73 -4.88
N LEU A 101 -7.17 9.83 -3.91
CA LEU A 101 -7.23 10.17 -2.49
C LEU A 101 -6.08 11.08 -2.06
N GLY A 102 -4.88 10.89 -2.60
CA GLY A 102 -3.74 11.79 -2.37
C GLY A 102 -4.02 13.20 -2.88
N ALA A 103 -4.52 13.33 -4.11
CA ALA A 103 -4.92 14.61 -4.69
C ALA A 103 -6.07 15.27 -3.92
N PHE A 104 -7.06 14.49 -3.48
CA PHE A 104 -8.15 14.97 -2.64
C PHE A 104 -7.64 15.50 -1.29
N ALA A 105 -6.70 14.80 -0.66
CA ALA A 105 -6.06 15.24 0.58
C ALA A 105 -5.32 16.58 0.39
N GLN A 106 -4.56 16.73 -0.69
CA GLN A 106 -3.89 18.00 -1.02
C GLN A 106 -4.91 19.13 -1.26
N LYS A 107 -6.02 18.83 -1.95
CA LYS A 107 -7.10 19.80 -2.17
C LYS A 107 -7.74 20.27 -0.87
N ILE A 108 -7.96 19.37 0.09
CA ILE A 108 -8.46 19.71 1.43
C ILE A 108 -7.46 20.59 2.17
N LEU A 109 -6.17 20.25 2.12
CA LEU A 109 -5.14 21.02 2.80
C LEU A 109 -4.91 22.40 2.17
N GLY A 110 -5.23 22.57 0.88
CA GLY A 110 -5.00 23.80 0.12
C GLY A 110 -3.55 24.01 -0.31
N PHE A 111 -2.67 23.04 -0.08
CA PHE A 111 -1.27 23.06 -0.50
C PHE A 111 -0.72 21.63 -0.64
N ASN A 112 0.41 21.48 -1.33
CA ASN A 112 1.14 20.21 -1.40
C ASN A 112 2.17 20.14 -0.24
N PRO A 113 1.95 19.29 0.79
CA PRO A 113 2.86 19.22 1.92
C PRO A 113 4.22 18.61 1.58
N GLN A 114 4.34 17.89 0.46
CA GLN A 114 5.62 17.34 -0.02
C GLN A 114 6.44 18.37 -0.83
N GLN A 115 5.84 19.51 -1.20
CA GLN A 115 6.47 20.50 -2.08
C GLN A 115 7.87 20.99 -1.62
N PRO A 116 8.11 21.28 -0.32
CA PRO A 116 9.42 21.72 0.13
C PRO A 116 10.52 20.66 -0.02
N GLY A 117 10.16 19.38 0.05
CA GLY A 117 11.08 18.27 -0.20
C GLY A 117 11.31 18.09 -1.70
N LEU A 118 10.23 18.15 -2.49
CA LEU A 118 10.29 18.00 -3.94
C LEU A 118 11.12 19.10 -4.61
N SER A 119 11.05 20.34 -4.13
CA SER A 119 11.80 21.47 -4.70
C SER A 119 13.33 21.35 -4.55
N ARG A 120 13.81 20.44 -3.70
CA ARG A 120 15.25 20.16 -3.50
C ARG A 120 15.75 19.02 -4.38
N MET A 121 14.86 18.36 -5.12
CA MET A 121 15.18 17.22 -5.96
C MET A 121 15.31 17.63 -7.43
N ASN A 122 16.14 16.91 -8.18
CA ASN A 122 16.30 17.05 -9.62
C ASN A 122 16.24 15.66 -10.27
N TRP A 123 16.23 15.62 -11.61
CA TRP A 123 16.16 14.36 -12.36
C TRP A 123 17.25 13.35 -11.98
N GLN A 124 18.49 13.80 -11.77
CA GLN A 124 19.58 12.91 -11.40
C GLN A 124 19.36 12.24 -10.04
N THR A 125 18.86 13.02 -9.07
CA THR A 125 18.47 12.48 -7.75
C THR A 125 17.29 11.52 -7.87
N ALA A 126 16.27 11.87 -8.66
CA ALA A 126 15.11 11.01 -8.89
C ALA A 126 15.51 9.66 -9.52
N VAL A 127 16.40 9.66 -10.51
CA VAL A 127 16.95 8.42 -11.10
C VAL A 127 17.68 7.57 -10.05
N ARG A 128 18.48 8.18 -9.16
CA ARG A 128 19.13 7.44 -8.07
C ARG A 128 18.12 6.82 -7.11
N MET A 129 17.00 7.50 -6.84
CA MET A 129 15.91 6.95 -6.02
C MET A 129 15.21 5.78 -6.71
N LEU A 130 14.92 5.89 -8.02
CA LEU A 130 14.32 4.81 -8.80
C LEU A 130 15.15 3.51 -8.73
N TRP A 131 16.49 3.62 -8.75
CA TRP A 131 17.37 2.46 -8.58
C TRP A 131 17.29 1.81 -7.20
N GLN A 132 16.82 2.52 -6.18
CA GLN A 132 16.68 2.02 -4.81
C GLN A 132 15.30 1.38 -4.56
N PHE A 133 14.29 1.70 -5.38
CA PHE A 133 12.92 1.21 -5.22
C PHE A 133 12.78 -0.31 -5.13
N PRO A 134 13.54 -1.13 -5.89
CA PRO A 134 13.50 -2.58 -5.75
C PRO A 134 13.84 -3.10 -4.35
N LEU A 135 14.55 -2.31 -3.52
CA LEU A 135 14.80 -2.62 -2.12
C LEU A 135 13.85 -1.83 -1.20
N VAL A 136 13.78 -0.51 -1.37
CA VAL A 136 13.08 0.40 -0.46
C VAL A 136 11.60 0.05 -0.34
N LEU A 137 10.90 -0.11 -1.47
CA LEU A 137 9.45 -0.26 -1.48
C LEU A 137 8.97 -1.61 -0.90
N PRO A 138 9.65 -2.75 -1.13
CA PRO A 138 9.36 -3.98 -0.40
C PRO A 138 9.52 -3.83 1.12
N VAL A 139 10.53 -3.11 1.59
CA VAL A 139 10.77 -2.89 3.02
C VAL A 139 9.68 -2.02 3.63
N GLU A 140 9.27 -0.94 2.95
CA GLU A 140 8.15 -0.11 3.40
C GLU A 140 6.85 -0.90 3.51
N ASN A 141 6.56 -1.73 2.51
CA ASN A 141 5.39 -2.60 2.53
C ASN A 141 5.47 -3.63 3.67
N ALA A 142 6.64 -4.21 3.94
CA ALA A 142 6.82 -5.14 5.05
C ALA A 142 6.56 -4.48 6.42
N LEU A 143 7.08 -3.26 6.61
CA LEU A 143 6.83 -2.47 7.82
C LEU A 143 5.35 -2.04 7.93
N LEU A 144 4.72 -1.65 6.83
CA LEU A 144 3.28 -1.36 6.76
C LEU A 144 2.44 -2.57 7.16
N ILE A 145 2.75 -3.76 6.64
CA ILE A 145 2.07 -5.00 6.97
C ILE A 145 2.29 -5.35 8.46
N GLY A 146 3.49 -5.13 8.98
CA GLY A 146 3.81 -5.26 10.41
C GLY A 146 2.97 -4.32 11.29
N ALA A 147 2.86 -3.05 10.90
CA ALA A 147 2.03 -2.06 11.57
C ALA A 147 0.55 -2.47 11.53
N MET A 148 0.04 -2.88 10.36
CA MET A 148 -1.33 -3.36 10.19
C MET A 148 -1.64 -4.55 11.10
N ALA A 149 -0.76 -5.55 11.14
CA ALA A 149 -0.91 -6.73 11.98
C ALA A 149 -0.87 -6.37 13.48
N THR A 150 -0.02 -5.41 13.85
CA THR A 150 0.09 -4.89 15.22
C THR A 150 -1.19 -4.17 15.63
N VAL A 151 -1.67 -3.22 14.82
CA VAL A 151 -2.92 -2.48 15.09
C VAL A 151 -4.11 -3.44 15.16
N TRP A 152 -4.20 -4.41 14.25
CA TRP A 152 -5.25 -5.41 14.27
C TRP A 152 -5.24 -6.24 15.56
N LYS A 153 -4.07 -6.71 16.02
CA LYS A 153 -3.95 -7.48 17.27
C LYS A 153 -4.24 -6.67 18.51
N PHE A 154 -3.89 -5.38 18.49
CA PHE A 154 -4.13 -4.46 19.58
C PHE A 154 -5.63 -4.14 19.72
N LEU A 155 -6.26 -3.71 18.62
CA LEU A 155 -7.67 -3.28 18.63
C LEU A 155 -8.67 -4.44 18.60
N ARG A 156 -8.29 -5.62 18.08
CA ARG A 156 -9.12 -6.83 17.97
C ARG A 156 -10.53 -6.53 17.41
N PRO A 157 -10.62 -5.97 16.19
CA PRO A 157 -11.89 -5.45 15.67
C PRO A 157 -12.92 -6.57 15.49
N THR A 158 -14.10 -6.43 16.11
CA THR A 158 -15.24 -7.33 15.95
C THR A 158 -16.23 -6.79 14.91
N THR A 159 -16.37 -5.47 14.80
CA THR A 159 -17.33 -4.82 13.89
C THR A 159 -16.68 -4.27 12.61
N ALA A 160 -17.52 -4.01 11.60
CA ALA A 160 -17.12 -3.38 10.34
C ALA A 160 -16.46 -2.01 10.56
N TRP A 161 -17.03 -1.18 11.44
CA TRP A 161 -16.49 0.14 11.77
C TRP A 161 -15.11 0.05 12.42
N GLN A 162 -14.91 -0.89 13.35
CA GLN A 162 -13.62 -1.11 13.98
C GLN A 162 -12.55 -1.57 12.99
N ARG A 163 -12.91 -2.37 11.97
CA ARG A 163 -12.01 -2.72 10.86
C ARG A 163 -11.64 -1.49 10.03
N GLY A 164 -12.59 -0.60 9.77
CA GLY A 164 -12.31 0.71 9.16
C GLY A 164 -11.32 1.52 10.00
N GLY A 165 -11.50 1.54 11.33
CA GLY A 165 -10.56 2.17 12.26
C GLY A 165 -9.15 1.60 12.23
N VAL A 166 -9.00 0.27 12.13
CA VAL A 166 -7.69 -0.38 11.92
C VAL A 166 -7.05 0.10 10.62
N ALA A 167 -7.82 0.19 9.52
CA ALA A 167 -7.31 0.63 8.24
C ALA A 167 -6.81 2.09 8.30
N MET A 168 -7.64 2.98 8.85
CA MET A 168 -7.31 4.40 9.01
C MET A 168 -6.08 4.61 9.90
N LEU A 169 -6.01 3.93 11.06
CA LEU A 169 -4.88 4.07 11.97
C LEU A 169 -3.58 3.54 11.35
N THR A 170 -3.65 2.39 10.66
CA THR A 170 -2.49 1.83 9.94
C THR A 170 -1.98 2.80 8.88
N ALA A 171 -2.89 3.37 8.08
CA ALA A 171 -2.52 4.31 7.03
C ALA A 171 -1.96 5.62 7.59
N ALA A 172 -2.53 6.13 8.70
CA ALA A 172 -2.00 7.29 9.40
C ALA A 172 -0.61 7.03 9.99
N LEU A 173 -0.35 5.84 10.57
CA LEU A 173 0.98 5.46 11.05
C LEU A 173 2.01 5.40 9.92
N PHE A 174 1.61 4.89 8.75
CA PHE A 174 2.46 4.89 7.57
C PHE A 174 2.79 6.32 7.10
N GLY A 175 1.79 7.20 7.03
CA GLY A 175 2.00 8.62 6.74
C GLY A 175 2.86 9.32 7.80
N LEU A 176 2.68 8.99 9.08
CA LEU A 176 3.45 9.55 10.19
C LEU A 176 4.94 9.21 10.07
N TRP A 177 5.27 7.97 9.65
CA TRP A 177 6.65 7.55 9.44
C TRP A 177 7.36 8.38 8.35
N HIS A 178 6.62 9.01 7.45
CA HIS A 178 7.14 9.89 6.40
C HIS A 178 7.32 11.35 6.83
N VAL A 179 6.77 11.75 7.99
CA VAL A 179 6.83 13.14 8.49
C VAL A 179 8.26 13.67 8.62
N PRO A 180 9.26 12.91 9.10
CA PRO A 180 10.63 13.41 9.20
C PRO A 180 11.25 13.80 7.84
N PHE A 181 10.77 13.21 6.74
CA PHE A 181 11.29 13.48 5.40
C PHE A 181 10.56 14.62 4.70
N TRP A 182 9.24 14.69 4.87
CA TRP A 182 8.38 15.54 4.04
C TRP A 182 7.60 16.60 4.83
N GLY A 183 7.56 16.51 6.16
CA GLY A 183 6.86 17.47 7.03
C GLY A 183 5.56 16.93 7.64
N PRO A 184 4.97 17.62 8.64
CA PRO A 184 3.90 17.07 9.49
C PRO A 184 2.61 16.74 8.72
N TRP A 185 2.29 17.52 7.70
CA TRP A 185 1.05 17.37 6.93
C TRP A 185 1.09 16.18 5.96
N THR A 186 2.25 15.54 5.76
CA THR A 186 2.33 14.34 4.94
C THR A 186 1.70 13.13 5.59
N MET A 187 1.50 13.14 6.91
CA MET A 187 0.71 12.12 7.59
C MET A 187 -0.66 11.93 6.94
N TRP A 188 -1.32 13.04 6.59
CA TRP A 188 -2.66 13.01 6.00
C TRP A 188 -2.65 12.69 4.52
N THR A 189 -1.75 13.30 3.73
CA THR A 189 -1.72 13.06 2.28
C THR A 189 -1.21 11.66 1.95
N ILE A 190 -0.11 11.21 2.55
CA ILE A 190 0.42 9.87 2.34
C ILE A 190 -0.52 8.84 2.99
N GLY A 191 -1.04 9.12 4.19
CA GLY A 191 -1.99 8.23 4.83
C GLY A 191 -3.25 8.00 3.99
N LEU A 192 -3.82 9.04 3.39
CA LEU A 192 -4.97 8.88 2.50
C LEU A 192 -4.61 8.17 1.18
N SER A 193 -3.42 8.40 0.62
CA SER A 193 -2.95 7.67 -0.56
C SER A 193 -2.76 6.16 -0.29
N VAL A 194 -2.35 5.77 0.91
CA VAL A 194 -2.08 4.38 1.29
C VAL A 194 -3.31 3.66 1.83
N LEU A 195 -4.36 4.38 2.22
CA LEU A 195 -5.60 3.79 2.74
C LEU A 195 -6.20 2.70 1.82
N PRO A 196 -6.28 2.87 0.47
CA PRO A 196 -6.73 1.81 -0.42
C PRO A 196 -5.92 0.52 -0.29
N TRP A 197 -4.60 0.62 -0.10
CA TRP A 197 -3.71 -0.53 0.03
C TRP A 197 -4.03 -1.34 1.28
N VAL A 198 -4.20 -0.64 2.40
CA VAL A 198 -4.54 -1.26 3.68
C VAL A 198 -5.90 -1.93 3.60
N LEU A 199 -6.90 -1.23 3.05
CA LEU A 199 -8.24 -1.78 2.83
C LEU A 199 -8.18 -3.02 1.92
N PHE A 200 -7.40 -2.97 0.85
CA PHE A 200 -7.23 -4.10 -0.06
C PHE A 200 -6.59 -5.30 0.65
N MET A 201 -5.47 -5.11 1.36
CA MET A 201 -4.81 -6.18 2.11
C MET A 201 -5.72 -6.79 3.19
N MET A 202 -6.53 -5.98 3.86
CA MET A 202 -7.49 -6.46 4.84
C MET A 202 -8.64 -7.26 4.20
N ALA A 203 -9.09 -6.87 3.01
CA ALA A 203 -10.17 -7.53 2.28
C ALA A 203 -9.73 -8.82 1.58
N THR A 204 -8.49 -8.88 1.08
CA THR A 204 -8.03 -10.00 0.23
C THR A 204 -6.94 -10.84 0.87
N GLY A 205 -6.13 -10.25 1.77
CA GLY A 205 -4.90 -10.86 2.26
C GLY A 205 -3.77 -10.88 1.22
N ASP A 206 -3.95 -10.23 0.06
CA ASP A 206 -2.96 -10.15 -1.01
C ASP A 206 -2.06 -8.93 -0.81
N VAL A 207 -0.74 -9.19 -0.79
CA VAL A 207 0.32 -8.20 -0.57
C VAL A 207 1.03 -7.78 -1.86
N VAL A 208 0.85 -8.51 -2.96
CA VAL A 208 1.49 -8.24 -4.27
C VAL A 208 0.81 -7.08 -4.96
N VAL A 209 -0.52 -7.07 -5.00
CA VAL A 209 -1.27 -5.99 -5.66
C VAL A 209 -0.94 -4.60 -5.06
N PRO A 210 -0.98 -4.41 -3.72
CA PRO A 210 -0.50 -3.19 -3.06
C PRO A 210 0.96 -2.85 -3.34
N LEU A 211 1.86 -3.83 -3.31
CA LEU A 211 3.28 -3.61 -3.59
C LEU A 211 3.50 -3.08 -5.00
N LEU A 212 2.85 -3.68 -6.01
CA LEU A 212 2.93 -3.21 -7.40
C LEU A 212 2.31 -1.83 -7.56
N ALA A 213 1.16 -1.57 -6.93
CA ALA A 213 0.54 -0.24 -6.95
C ALA A 213 1.46 0.82 -6.32
N HIS A 214 2.15 0.49 -5.23
CA HIS A 214 3.14 1.36 -4.59
C HIS A 214 4.33 1.63 -5.52
N ILE A 215 4.93 0.58 -6.11
CA ILE A 215 6.03 0.73 -7.08
C ILE A 215 5.63 1.62 -8.26
N LEU A 216 4.45 1.40 -8.83
CA LEU A 216 3.95 2.20 -9.94
C LEU A 216 3.71 3.65 -9.52
N MET A 217 3.07 3.87 -8.37
CA MET A 217 2.76 5.20 -7.87
C MET A 217 4.02 6.03 -7.68
N ASP A 218 5.03 5.48 -7.00
CA ASP A 218 6.26 6.20 -6.70
C ASP A 218 7.12 6.40 -7.96
N THR A 219 7.15 5.41 -8.86
CA THR A 219 7.85 5.54 -10.14
C THR A 219 7.24 6.64 -10.99
N MET A 220 5.91 6.65 -11.10
CA MET A 220 5.18 7.69 -11.81
C MET A 220 5.38 9.06 -11.16
N ALA A 221 5.31 9.15 -9.83
CA ALA A 221 5.53 10.40 -9.12
C ALA A 221 6.92 10.99 -9.43
N MET A 222 7.96 10.15 -9.48
CA MET A 222 9.32 10.58 -9.82
C MET A 222 9.46 11.00 -11.29
N VAL A 223 8.91 10.22 -12.23
CA VAL A 223 9.01 10.52 -13.67
C VAL A 223 8.17 11.75 -14.04
N LEU A 224 6.95 11.88 -13.52
CA LEU A 224 6.07 13.00 -13.84
C LEU A 224 6.56 14.31 -13.23
N THR A 225 7.17 14.27 -12.04
CA THR A 225 7.61 15.49 -11.35
C THR A 225 8.98 15.97 -11.83
N PHE A 226 9.91 15.05 -12.11
CA PHE A 226 11.32 15.39 -12.39
C PHE A 226 11.79 14.99 -13.78
N GLY A 227 10.98 14.26 -14.55
CA GLY A 227 11.33 13.82 -15.88
C GLY A 227 11.56 14.99 -16.85
N PRO A 228 12.36 14.79 -17.90
CA PRO A 228 12.53 15.80 -18.94
C PRO A 228 11.17 16.18 -19.55
N SER A 229 10.91 17.49 -19.66
CA SER A 229 9.66 18.08 -20.15
C SER A 229 9.29 17.72 -21.60
N ARG A 230 10.22 17.11 -22.35
CA ARG A 230 10.00 16.56 -23.70
C ARG A 230 9.59 15.08 -23.72
N SER A 231 9.41 14.43 -22.57
CA SER A 231 9.02 13.02 -22.53
C SER A 231 7.50 12.86 -22.69
N PHE A 232 7.11 12.00 -23.64
CA PHE A 232 5.72 11.61 -23.92
C PHE A 232 4.94 11.15 -22.67
N ALA A 233 5.67 10.68 -21.65
CA ALA A 233 5.14 10.26 -20.35
C ALA A 233 4.49 11.37 -19.52
N VAL A 234 4.87 12.64 -19.70
CA VAL A 234 4.40 13.76 -18.86
C VAL A 234 3.06 14.33 -19.34
N HIS A 235 2.76 14.28 -20.65
CA HIS A 235 1.58 14.93 -21.23
C HIS A 235 0.36 14.02 -21.38
N ASP A 236 0.51 12.77 -21.82
CA ASP A 236 -0.64 11.93 -22.23
C ASP A 236 -0.99 10.81 -21.24
N PHE A 237 -0.08 10.49 -20.31
CA PHE A 237 -0.24 9.34 -19.41
C PHE A 237 -1.47 9.50 -18.49
N TRP A 238 -1.74 10.70 -17.99
CA TRP A 238 -2.87 10.95 -17.09
C TRP A 238 -4.21 10.79 -17.81
N LEU A 239 -4.34 11.32 -19.03
CA LEU A 239 -5.56 11.26 -19.81
C LEU A 239 -5.85 9.81 -20.22
N VAL A 240 -4.86 9.11 -20.78
CA VAL A 240 -5.00 7.72 -21.19
C VAL A 240 -5.23 6.80 -19.99
N GLY A 241 -4.50 7.01 -18.89
CA GLY A 241 -4.67 6.25 -17.64
C GLY A 241 -6.08 6.39 -17.09
N MET A 242 -6.55 7.62 -16.86
CA MET A 242 -7.92 7.89 -16.37
C MET A 242 -9.00 7.33 -17.29
N THR A 243 -8.87 7.52 -18.61
CA THR A 243 -9.83 6.99 -19.58
C THR A 243 -9.85 5.46 -19.59
N MET A 244 -8.69 4.79 -19.58
CA MET A 244 -8.63 3.33 -19.52
C MET A 244 -9.24 2.77 -18.24
N LEU A 245 -9.13 3.48 -17.11
CA LEU A 245 -9.69 3.04 -15.82
C LEU A 245 -11.19 3.24 -15.71
N ILE A 246 -11.72 4.33 -16.28
CA ILE A 246 -13.17 4.53 -16.42
C ILE A 246 -13.73 3.41 -17.31
N VAL A 247 -13.09 3.14 -18.44
CA VAL A 247 -13.52 2.08 -19.36
C VAL A 247 -13.43 0.70 -18.70
N LEU A 248 -12.33 0.36 -18.02
CA LEU A 248 -12.17 -0.92 -17.34
C LEU A 248 -13.11 -1.09 -16.14
N GLY A 249 -13.29 -0.05 -15.33
CA GLY A 249 -14.22 -0.06 -14.20
C GLY A 249 -15.67 -0.23 -14.65
N LEU A 250 -16.08 0.48 -15.71
CA LEU A 250 -17.41 0.35 -16.31
C LEU A 250 -17.59 -1.02 -16.97
N THR A 251 -16.60 -1.50 -17.73
CA THR A 251 -16.65 -2.80 -18.40
C THR A 251 -16.72 -3.95 -17.39
N ALA A 252 -15.93 -3.89 -16.31
CA ALA A 252 -15.97 -4.89 -15.25
C ALA A 252 -17.31 -4.88 -14.49
N SER A 253 -17.89 -3.70 -14.27
CA SER A 253 -19.22 -3.55 -13.67
C SER A 253 -20.31 -4.17 -14.57
N VAL A 254 -20.27 -3.87 -15.88
CA VAL A 254 -21.22 -4.38 -16.87
C VAL A 254 -21.10 -5.89 -17.06
N ILE A 255 -19.89 -6.43 -17.19
CA ILE A 255 -19.67 -7.88 -17.33
C ILE A 255 -20.18 -8.61 -16.09
N ARG A 256 -19.93 -8.06 -14.88
CA ARG A 256 -20.40 -8.66 -13.64
C ARG A 256 -21.93 -8.62 -13.54
N ASP A 257 -22.57 -7.52 -13.91
CA ASP A 257 -24.03 -7.41 -13.96
C ASP A 257 -24.64 -8.38 -14.99
N TRP A 258 -24.01 -8.51 -16.16
CA TRP A 258 -24.44 -9.44 -17.21
C TRP A 258 -24.31 -10.90 -16.76
N TRP A 259 -23.21 -11.27 -16.11
CA TRP A 259 -23.02 -12.60 -15.52
C TRP A 259 -24.03 -12.89 -14.41
N MET A 260 -24.33 -11.91 -13.55
CA MET A 260 -25.32 -12.07 -12.48
C MET A 260 -26.76 -12.19 -12.99
N ARG A 261 -27.07 -11.60 -14.14
CA ARG A 261 -28.37 -11.75 -14.82
C ARG A 261 -28.48 -13.07 -15.56
N SER A 262 -27.44 -13.47 -16.28
CA SER A 262 -27.40 -14.74 -17.04
C SER A 262 -27.38 -15.98 -16.13
N ALA A 263 -26.92 -15.85 -14.88
CA ALA A 263 -26.99 -16.91 -13.88
C ALA A 263 -28.38 -17.07 -13.20
N LYS A 264 -29.35 -16.19 -13.52
CA LYS A 264 -30.73 -16.23 -13.01
C LYS A 264 -31.76 -16.74 -14.02
N THR A 265 -31.34 -16.95 -15.26
CA THR A 265 -32.08 -17.66 -16.33
C THR A 265 -31.56 -19.08 -16.42
#